data_AF-A0A7V9DJG3-F1
#
_entry.id   AF-A0A7V9DJG3-F1
#
_cell.length_a   1.000
_cell.length_b   1.000
_cell.length_c   1.000
_cell.angle_alpha   90.00
_cell.angle_beta   90.00
_cell.angle_gamma   90.00
#
_symmetry.space_group_name_H-M   'P 1'
#
loop_
_entity.id
_entity.type
_entity.pdbx_description
1 polymer ?
#
loop_
_entity_poly.entity_id
_entity_poly.type
_entity_poly.pdbx_seq_one_letter_code
_entity_poly.pdbx_strand_id
1 'polypeptide(L)'
;MSLAQRMDPRTGVLALAVLVAAGLRAGVLSSDSLGVLDSDEAVVGLMARHALDGELTAFFWGQSYGGTLEPLLVAVAFALAGSGVLTLKLVPVLLFAVAGVLVWLIGRRTIGERGAAIAVVLFGLGPAYVVWWSTKERGFYGVTLVLGLLVVLLVLRLHERIDRRDLAVLGLALGLGLWTNAMIGFVALPAVGWLVWRRRSVLRRAWISLVCAALAASLWIREAVVNDLAPLRQGPEPGGDGYLDHLNTFFAADLPMALGLRIPFSLEWPVGELV
;
A
#
# COMPACT_ATOMS: atom_id res chain seq x y z
N MET A 1 32.37 35.33 -1.49
CA MET A 1 31.51 34.32 -2.13
C MET A 1 31.15 33.27 -1.08
N SER A 2 30.16 33.57 -0.22
CA SER A 2 29.72 32.68 0.87
C SER A 2 28.36 32.10 0.50
N LEU A 3 28.38 30.98 -0.22
CA LEU A 3 27.22 30.22 -0.68
C LEU A 3 26.76 29.23 0.40
N ALA A 4 26.55 29.70 1.63
CA ALA A 4 25.73 28.95 2.58
C ALA A 4 24.28 29.34 2.29
N GLN A 5 23.67 28.73 1.27
CA GLN A 5 22.21 28.70 1.15
C GLN A 5 21.68 28.17 2.47
N ARG A 6 21.16 29.06 3.33
CA ARG A 6 20.44 28.64 4.54
C ARG A 6 19.23 27.85 4.05
N MET A 7 19.31 26.53 4.17
CA MET A 7 18.17 25.66 3.91
C MET A 7 17.00 26.19 4.74
N ASP A 8 15.82 26.32 4.12
CA ASP A 8 14.59 26.57 4.87
C ASP A 8 14.55 25.55 6.03
N PRO A 9 14.42 25.98 7.30
CA PRO A 9 14.37 25.08 8.44
C PRO A 9 13.44 23.88 8.24
N ARG A 10 12.36 24.04 7.47
CA ARG A 10 11.42 22.97 7.10
C ARG A 10 12.06 21.89 6.24
N THR A 11 12.92 22.29 5.30
CA THR A 11 13.67 21.36 4.45
C THR A 11 14.65 20.54 5.28
N GLY A 12 15.31 21.18 6.26
CA GLY A 12 16.18 20.49 7.20
C GLY A 12 15.44 19.44 8.04
N VAL A 13 14.26 19.80 8.57
CA VAL A 13 13.41 18.88 9.35
C VAL A 13 12.93 17.69 8.51
N LEU A 14 12.47 17.94 7.27
CA LEU A 14 12.02 16.86 6.38
C LEU A 14 13.17 15.94 5.96
N ALA A 15 14.35 16.51 5.65
CA ALA A 15 15.54 15.72 5.34
C ALA A 15 15.94 14.84 6.54
N LEU A 16 15.97 15.42 7.74
CA LEU A 16 16.23 14.67 8.97
C LEU A 16 15.19 13.56 9.19
N ALA A 17 13.90 13.84 9.01
CA ALA A 17 12.87 12.84 9.17
C ALA A 17 13.00 11.68 8.18
N VAL A 18 13.36 11.96 6.93
CA VAL A 18 13.66 10.91 5.93
C VAL A 18 14.88 10.09 6.35
N LEU A 19 15.94 10.73 6.83
CA LEU A 19 17.14 10.02 7.31
C LEU A 19 16.83 9.15 8.53
N VAL A 20 16.03 9.63 9.49
CA VAL A 20 15.60 8.84 10.64
C VAL A 20 14.70 7.69 10.18
N ALA A 21 13.73 7.93 9.29
CA ALA A 21 12.86 6.89 8.74
C ALA A 21 13.64 5.79 8.01
N ALA A 22 14.68 6.16 7.25
CA ALA A 22 15.59 5.22 6.60
C ALA A 22 16.45 4.47 7.62
N GLY A 23 16.99 5.17 8.63
CA GLY A 23 17.77 4.57 9.71
C GLY A 23 16.99 3.56 10.54
N LEU A 24 15.71 3.85 10.84
CA LEU A 24 14.81 2.92 11.53
C LEU A 24 14.61 1.63 10.73
N ARG A 25 14.38 1.73 9.41
CA ARG A 25 14.22 0.56 8.53
C ARG A 25 15.53 -0.21 8.39
N ALA A 26 16.66 0.48 8.27
CA ALA A 26 17.97 -0.15 8.27
C ALA A 26 18.21 -0.93 9.58
N GLY A 27 17.87 -0.34 10.72
CA GLY A 27 17.96 -1.00 12.03
C GLY A 27 17.07 -2.24 12.16
N VAL A 28 15.85 -2.20 11.62
CA VAL A 28 14.97 -3.37 11.54
C VAL A 28 15.58 -4.44 10.64
N LEU A 29 16.04 -4.09 9.44
CA LEU A 29 16.64 -5.02 8.49
C LEU A 29 17.93 -5.67 9.00
N SER A 30 18.70 -4.97 9.83
CA SER A 30 19.93 -5.49 10.46
C SER A 30 19.68 -6.27 11.76
N SER A 31 18.44 -6.34 12.23
CA SER A 31 18.10 -7.03 13.48
C SER A 31 17.86 -8.52 13.23
N ASP A 32 18.53 -9.36 14.03
CA ASP A 32 18.38 -10.83 13.98
C ASP A 32 16.96 -11.31 14.33
N SER A 33 16.19 -10.51 15.09
CA SER A 33 14.82 -10.87 15.49
C SER A 33 13.75 -10.18 14.65
N LEU A 34 13.92 -8.90 14.34
CA LEU A 34 12.89 -8.12 13.64
C LEU A 34 12.99 -8.23 12.11
N GLY A 35 14.22 -8.33 11.60
CA GLY A 35 14.53 -8.38 10.17
C GLY A 35 14.52 -9.78 9.58
N VAL A 36 14.30 -10.81 10.41
CA VAL A 36 14.34 -12.22 9.98
C VAL A 36 13.36 -12.48 8.83
N LEU A 37 13.81 -13.27 7.85
CA LEU A 37 12.97 -13.78 6.77
C LEU A 37 12.00 -14.80 7.35
N ASP A 38 10.70 -14.56 7.20
CA ASP A 38 9.68 -15.54 7.55
C ASP A 38 9.18 -16.32 6.33
N SER A 39 8.33 -17.33 6.58
CA SER A 39 7.78 -18.21 5.55
C SER A 39 6.95 -17.46 4.52
N ASP A 40 6.23 -16.42 4.92
CA ASP A 40 5.34 -15.68 4.02
C ASP A 40 6.16 -14.82 3.06
N GLU A 41 7.22 -14.19 3.56
CA GLU A 41 8.19 -13.46 2.75
C GLU A 41 8.93 -14.39 1.78
N ALA A 42 9.30 -15.59 2.24
CA ALA A 42 10.00 -16.57 1.43
C ALA A 42 9.15 -17.06 0.24
N VAL A 43 7.84 -17.21 0.42
CA VAL A 43 6.92 -17.56 -0.68
C VAL A 43 6.94 -16.51 -1.78
N VAL A 44 6.94 -15.22 -1.45
CA VAL A 44 7.06 -14.15 -2.47
C VAL A 44 8.40 -14.23 -3.20
N GLY A 45 9.48 -14.51 -2.48
CA GLY A 45 10.79 -14.71 -3.09
C GLY A 45 10.83 -15.89 -4.05
N LEU A 46 10.15 -17.00 -3.72
CA LEU A 46 10.00 -18.14 -4.62
C LEU A 46 9.16 -17.77 -5.86
N MET A 47 7.99 -17.15 -5.66
CA MET A 47 7.15 -16.66 -6.76
C MET A 47 7.93 -15.75 -7.72
N ALA A 48 8.76 -14.86 -7.18
CA ALA A 48 9.60 -13.97 -7.98
C ALA A 48 10.67 -14.73 -8.79
N ARG A 49 11.30 -15.76 -8.23
CA ARG A 49 12.25 -16.63 -8.96
C ARG A 49 11.56 -17.39 -10.09
N HIS A 50 10.43 -18.01 -9.80
CA HIS A 50 9.63 -18.72 -10.79
C HIS A 50 9.14 -17.78 -11.91
N ALA A 51 8.78 -16.54 -11.59
CA ALA A 51 8.44 -15.53 -12.59
C ALA A 51 9.62 -15.20 -13.54
N LEU A 52 10.86 -15.21 -13.04
CA LEU A 52 12.06 -15.05 -13.88
C LEU A 52 12.30 -16.25 -14.81
N ASP A 53 11.86 -17.44 -14.40
CA ASP A 53 11.90 -18.65 -15.22
C ASP A 53 10.68 -18.75 -16.19
N GLY A 54 9.82 -17.73 -16.23
CA GLY A 54 8.66 -17.65 -17.12
C GLY A 54 7.38 -18.24 -16.52
N GLU A 55 7.40 -18.70 -15.28
CA GLU A 55 6.24 -19.25 -14.57
C GLU A 55 5.45 -18.12 -13.89
N LEU A 56 4.56 -17.51 -14.67
CA LEU A 56 3.69 -16.43 -14.19
C LEU A 56 2.38 -16.97 -13.64
N THR A 57 2.05 -16.60 -12.39
CA THR A 57 0.71 -16.79 -11.83
C THR A 57 -0.01 -15.45 -11.73
N ALA A 58 -1.33 -15.48 -11.85
CA ALA A 58 -2.16 -14.29 -11.70
C ALA A 58 -2.37 -13.90 -10.23
N PHE A 59 -2.37 -14.89 -9.34
CA PHE A 59 -2.63 -14.74 -7.91
C PHE A 59 -1.50 -15.31 -7.07
N PHE A 60 -1.51 -14.91 -5.81
CA PHE A 60 -0.67 -15.45 -4.76
C PHE A 60 -0.86 -16.97 -4.67
N TRP A 61 0.24 -17.71 -4.51
CA TRP A 61 0.18 -19.17 -4.52
C TRP A 61 -0.76 -19.71 -3.42
N GLY A 62 -1.62 -20.65 -3.81
CA GLY A 62 -2.62 -21.24 -2.92
C GLY A 62 -3.86 -20.37 -2.69
N GLN A 63 -3.97 -19.20 -3.33
CA GLN A 63 -5.09 -18.27 -3.14
C GLN A 63 -5.81 -17.97 -4.46
N SER A 64 -7.10 -17.62 -4.37
CA SER A 64 -7.90 -17.07 -5.47
C SER A 64 -7.92 -15.53 -5.47
N TYR A 65 -7.01 -14.90 -4.73
CA TYR A 65 -6.84 -13.45 -4.60
C TYR A 65 -5.37 -13.11 -4.38
N GLY A 66 -5.05 -11.83 -4.20
CA GLY A 66 -3.66 -11.41 -4.00
C GLY A 66 -2.92 -11.36 -5.33
N GLY A 67 -3.22 -10.39 -6.19
CA GLY A 67 -2.59 -10.28 -7.50
C GLY A 67 -1.07 -10.17 -7.44
N THR A 68 -0.37 -10.74 -8.42
CA THR A 68 1.09 -10.93 -8.39
C THR A 68 1.94 -9.71 -8.73
N LEU A 69 1.37 -8.51 -8.73
CA LEU A 69 2.12 -7.29 -9.07
C LEU A 69 3.35 -7.09 -8.17
N GLU A 70 3.25 -7.32 -6.86
CA GLU A 70 4.39 -7.17 -5.93
C GLU A 70 5.44 -8.28 -6.15
N PRO A 71 5.10 -9.58 -6.25
CA PRO A 71 6.03 -10.61 -6.68
C PRO A 71 6.75 -10.30 -8.00
N LEU A 72 6.06 -9.69 -8.96
CA LEU A 72 6.67 -9.27 -10.22
C LEU A 72 7.64 -8.10 -10.05
N LEU A 73 7.37 -7.17 -9.14
CA LEU A 73 8.33 -6.13 -8.76
C LEU A 73 9.55 -6.74 -8.07
N VAL A 74 9.36 -7.74 -7.22
CA VAL A 74 10.45 -8.52 -6.61
C VAL A 74 11.26 -9.27 -7.67
N ALA A 75 10.60 -9.86 -8.68
CA ALA A 75 11.27 -10.50 -9.81
C ALA A 75 12.17 -9.51 -10.57
N VAL A 76 11.65 -8.31 -10.88
CA VAL A 76 12.45 -7.23 -11.49
C VAL A 76 13.64 -6.85 -10.60
N ALA A 77 13.43 -6.70 -9.29
CA ALA A 77 14.52 -6.39 -8.37
C ALA A 77 15.58 -7.51 -8.33
N PHE A 78 15.16 -8.78 -8.34
CA PHE A 78 16.06 -9.94 -8.40
C PHE A 78 16.84 -10.01 -9.69
N ALA A 79 16.24 -9.68 -10.83
CA ALA A 79 16.93 -9.62 -12.11
C ALA A 79 18.02 -8.53 -12.15
N LEU A 80 17.79 -7.40 -11.48
CA LEU A 80 18.70 -6.25 -11.50
C LEU A 80 19.82 -6.32 -10.44
N ALA A 81 19.52 -6.81 -9.24
CA ALA A 81 20.41 -6.76 -8.08
C ALA A 81 20.76 -8.15 -7.50
N GLY A 82 20.25 -9.21 -8.10
CA GLY A 82 20.41 -10.58 -7.62
C GLY A 82 19.34 -10.99 -6.61
N SER A 83 19.01 -12.29 -6.61
CA SER A 83 18.06 -12.85 -5.65
C SER A 83 18.66 -12.96 -4.26
N GLY A 84 18.04 -12.32 -3.28
CA GLY A 84 18.48 -12.36 -1.89
C GLY A 84 17.47 -11.70 -0.95
N VAL A 85 17.62 -11.96 0.35
CA VAL A 85 16.71 -11.47 1.40
C VAL A 85 16.65 -9.94 1.43
N LEU A 86 17.80 -9.28 1.31
CA LEU A 86 17.85 -7.81 1.30
C LEU A 86 17.11 -7.25 0.07
N THR A 87 17.39 -7.77 -1.13
CA THR A 87 16.72 -7.32 -2.36
C THR A 87 15.21 -7.49 -2.28
N LEU A 88 14.74 -8.60 -1.71
CA LEU A 88 13.32 -8.88 -1.48
C LEU A 88 12.71 -7.81 -0.57
N LYS A 89 13.31 -7.59 0.61
CA LYS A 89 12.80 -6.65 1.61
C LYS A 89 12.93 -5.18 1.21
N LEU A 90 13.78 -4.84 0.24
CA LEU A 90 13.87 -3.48 -0.28
C LEU A 90 12.65 -3.09 -1.12
N VAL A 91 11.93 -4.04 -1.74
CA VAL A 91 10.72 -3.76 -2.51
C VAL A 91 9.61 -3.11 -1.67
N PRO A 92 9.17 -3.68 -0.53
CA PRO A 92 8.16 -3.05 0.31
C PRO A 92 8.67 -1.73 0.91
N VAL A 93 9.97 -1.62 1.25
CA VAL A 93 10.57 -0.36 1.72
C VAL A 93 10.42 0.75 0.68
N LEU A 94 10.71 0.45 -0.59
CA LEU A 94 10.55 1.40 -1.69
C LEU A 94 9.09 1.74 -1.97
N LEU A 95 8.18 0.75 -1.91
CA LEU A 95 6.74 0.98 -2.03
C LEU A 95 6.22 1.91 -0.92
N PHE A 96 6.67 1.73 0.32
CA PHE A 96 6.34 2.63 1.42
C PHE A 96 6.95 4.02 1.26
N ALA A 97 8.16 4.14 0.69
CA ALA A 97 8.72 5.45 0.36
C ALA A 97 7.86 6.18 -0.70
N VAL A 98 7.41 5.47 -1.74
CA VAL A 98 6.47 6.00 -2.74
C VAL A 98 5.15 6.39 -2.10
N ALA A 99 4.60 5.56 -1.20
CA ALA A 99 3.41 5.89 -0.42
C ALA A 99 3.60 7.18 0.38
N GLY A 100 4.76 7.38 1.02
CA GLY A 100 5.09 8.62 1.73
C GLY A 100 5.07 9.86 0.81
N VAL A 101 5.61 9.75 -0.40
CA VAL A 101 5.52 10.83 -1.41
C VAL A 101 4.07 11.12 -1.78
N LEU A 102 3.24 10.09 -1.94
CA LEU A 102 1.81 10.26 -2.24
C LEU A 102 1.07 10.92 -1.07
N VAL A 103 1.36 10.53 0.18
CA VAL A 103 0.82 11.18 1.38
C VAL A 103 1.17 12.67 1.40
N TRP A 104 2.40 13.04 1.07
CA TRP A 104 2.79 14.45 0.95
C TRP A 104 1.99 15.18 -0.14
N LEU A 105 1.90 14.59 -1.33
CA LEU A 105 1.18 15.19 -2.47
C LEU A 105 -0.31 15.36 -2.21
N ILE A 106 -0.93 14.42 -1.49
CA ILE A 106 -2.32 14.51 -1.04
C ILE A 106 -2.43 15.60 0.02
N GLY A 107 -1.58 15.56 1.06
CA GLY A 107 -1.58 16.52 2.15
C GLY A 107 -1.46 17.97 1.69
N ARG A 108 -0.61 18.23 0.68
CA ARG A 108 -0.45 19.58 0.12
C ARG A 108 -1.73 20.13 -0.51
N ARG A 109 -2.59 19.25 -1.03
CA ARG A 109 -3.87 19.61 -1.65
C ARG A 109 -5.01 19.71 -0.64
N THR A 110 -4.87 19.14 0.55
CA THR A 110 -5.96 19.05 1.53
C THR A 110 -5.73 19.88 2.78
N ILE A 111 -4.55 19.79 3.39
CA ILE A 111 -4.21 20.35 4.70
C ILE A 111 -3.03 21.34 4.65
N GLY A 112 -2.60 21.70 3.45
CA GLY A 112 -1.52 22.66 3.19
C GLY A 112 -0.11 22.12 3.46
N GLU A 113 0.90 22.93 3.14
CA GLU A 113 2.32 22.52 3.17
C GLU A 113 2.78 22.01 4.55
N ARG A 114 2.40 22.72 5.62
CA ARG A 114 2.78 22.34 6.99
C ARG A 114 2.11 21.05 7.43
N GLY A 115 0.81 20.90 7.16
CA GLY A 115 0.08 19.68 7.47
C GLY A 115 0.62 18.48 6.71
N ALA A 116 0.95 18.66 5.42
CA ALA A 116 1.55 17.62 4.59
C ALA A 116 2.92 17.16 5.12
N ALA A 117 3.75 18.11 5.57
CA ALA A 117 5.04 17.82 6.17
C ALA A 117 4.86 16.97 7.45
N ILE A 118 3.96 17.38 8.35
CA ILE A 118 3.65 16.61 9.56
C ILE A 118 3.14 15.22 9.23
N ALA A 119 2.22 15.09 8.27
CA ALA A 119 1.64 13.81 7.87
C ALA A 119 2.70 12.81 7.38
N VAL A 120 3.67 13.26 6.57
CA VAL A 120 4.75 12.40 6.07
C VAL A 120 5.75 12.03 7.16
N VAL A 121 6.07 12.97 8.06
CA VAL A 121 6.92 12.67 9.21
C VAL A 121 6.26 11.60 10.08
N LEU A 122 4.97 11.74 10.38
CA LEU A 122 4.22 10.75 11.16
C LEU A 122 4.20 9.40 10.43
N PHE A 123 3.85 9.38 9.15
CA PHE A 123 3.83 8.16 8.33
C PHE A 123 5.19 7.45 8.25
N GLY A 124 6.28 8.22 8.17
CA GLY A 124 7.63 7.68 8.04
C GLY A 124 8.20 7.13 9.35
N LEU A 125 7.87 7.78 10.48
CA LEU A 125 8.47 7.48 11.79
C LEU A 125 7.61 6.55 12.65
N GLY A 126 6.32 6.43 12.39
CA GLY A 126 5.46 5.63 13.24
C GLY A 126 4.12 5.25 12.61
N PRO A 127 3.36 4.38 13.30
CA PRO A 127 3.76 3.63 14.50
C PRO A 127 4.89 2.63 14.26
N ALA A 128 5.49 2.10 15.34
CA ALA A 128 6.54 1.08 15.25
C ALA A 128 6.13 -0.12 14.39
N TYR A 129 4.85 -0.51 14.44
CA TYR A 129 4.30 -1.56 13.58
C TYR A 129 4.41 -1.22 12.09
N VAL A 130 4.10 0.02 11.68
CA VAL A 130 4.21 0.44 10.27
C VAL A 130 5.68 0.48 9.83
N VAL A 131 6.59 0.90 10.72
CA VAL A 131 8.02 0.85 10.44
C VAL A 131 8.47 -0.59 10.17
N TRP A 132 8.12 -1.52 11.06
CA TRP A 132 8.44 -2.94 10.90
C TRP A 132 7.77 -3.55 9.66
N TRP A 133 6.45 -3.37 9.51
CA TRP A 133 5.67 -3.89 8.40
C TRP A 133 6.14 -3.38 7.05
N SER A 134 6.63 -2.13 6.97
CA SER A 134 7.22 -1.58 5.74
C SER A 134 8.51 -2.27 5.28
N THR A 135 9.07 -3.17 6.10
CA THR A 135 10.24 -3.99 5.76
C THR A 135 9.90 -5.46 5.49
N LYS A 136 8.62 -5.84 5.64
CA LYS A 136 8.16 -7.22 5.46
C LYS A 136 7.47 -7.36 4.11
N GLU A 137 7.95 -8.30 3.31
CA GLU A 137 7.36 -8.61 1.99
C GLU A 137 6.10 -9.47 2.16
N ARG A 138 4.94 -8.96 1.72
CA ARG A 138 3.63 -9.58 1.98
C ARG A 138 2.81 -9.76 0.70
N GLY A 139 3.44 -9.65 -0.46
CA GLY A 139 2.94 -10.14 -1.74
C GLY A 139 1.96 -9.24 -2.49
N PHE A 140 1.29 -8.29 -1.83
CA PHE A 140 0.37 -7.36 -2.51
C PHE A 140 -0.05 -6.13 -1.67
N TYR A 141 0.29 -6.06 -0.38
CA TYR A 141 -0.16 -4.97 0.49
C TYR A 141 0.53 -3.65 0.18
N GLY A 142 1.83 -3.66 -0.15
CA GLY A 142 2.58 -2.45 -0.49
C GLY A 142 2.04 -1.81 -1.78
N VAL A 143 1.83 -2.62 -2.81
CA VAL A 143 1.25 -2.16 -4.08
C VAL A 143 -0.19 -1.67 -3.87
N THR A 144 -1.00 -2.39 -3.09
CA THR A 144 -2.39 -1.98 -2.80
C THR A 144 -2.43 -0.61 -2.09
N LEU A 145 -1.54 -0.36 -1.13
CA LEU A 145 -1.42 0.93 -0.45
C LEU A 145 -1.07 2.05 -1.44
N VAL A 146 -0.06 1.83 -2.29
CA VAL A 146 0.37 2.82 -3.31
C VAL A 146 -0.77 3.12 -4.29
N LEU A 147 -1.47 2.10 -4.78
CA LEU A 147 -2.59 2.27 -5.71
C LEU A 147 -3.77 2.99 -5.05
N GLY A 148 -4.11 2.66 -3.79
CA GLY A 148 -5.14 3.35 -3.03
C GLY A 148 -4.85 4.84 -2.84
N LEU A 149 -3.62 5.18 -2.45
CA LEU A 149 -3.19 6.59 -2.34
C LEU A 149 -3.16 7.29 -3.71
N LEU A 150 -2.74 6.60 -4.75
CA LEU A 150 -2.78 7.14 -6.11
C LEU A 150 -4.21 7.45 -6.55
N VAL A 151 -5.19 6.59 -6.24
CA VAL A 151 -6.62 6.84 -6.50
C VAL A 151 -7.07 8.12 -5.79
N VAL A 152 -6.73 8.30 -4.51
CA VAL A 152 -7.08 9.52 -3.76
C VAL A 152 -6.47 10.76 -4.40
N LEU A 153 -5.18 10.71 -4.75
CA LEU A 153 -4.48 11.82 -5.41
C LEU A 153 -5.13 12.18 -6.75
N LEU A 154 -5.47 11.18 -7.58
CA LEU A 154 -6.11 11.39 -8.88
C LEU A 154 -7.53 11.94 -8.74
N VAL A 155 -8.29 11.47 -7.74
CA VAL A 155 -9.60 12.02 -7.40
C VAL A 155 -9.52 13.50 -7.07
N LEU A 156 -8.54 13.92 -6.26
CA LEU A 156 -8.32 15.34 -5.93
C LEU A 156 -7.95 16.15 -7.17
N ARG A 157 -7.04 15.65 -8.02
CA ARG A 157 -6.66 16.31 -9.28
C ARG A 157 -7.84 16.43 -10.25
N LEU A 158 -8.65 15.39 -10.37
CA LEU A 158 -9.85 15.37 -11.21
C LEU A 158 -10.98 16.22 -10.65
N HIS A 159 -10.98 16.51 -9.35
CA HIS A 159 -11.87 17.51 -8.76
C HIS A 159 -11.45 18.94 -9.17
N GLU A 160 -10.16 19.23 -9.22
CA GLU A 160 -9.61 20.51 -9.70
C GLU A 160 -9.80 20.67 -11.22
N ARG A 161 -9.33 19.71 -12.02
CA ARG A 161 -9.45 19.72 -13.49
C ARG A 161 -9.70 18.31 -14.06
N ILE A 162 -10.76 18.16 -14.86
CA ILE A 162 -11.01 16.91 -15.58
C ILE A 162 -9.99 16.81 -16.71
N ASP A 163 -9.06 15.87 -16.58
CA ASP A 163 -8.03 15.58 -17.54
C ASP A 163 -8.12 14.11 -18.01
N ARG A 164 -7.87 13.87 -19.30
CA ARG A 164 -8.02 12.51 -19.89
C ARG A 164 -6.95 11.55 -19.39
N ARG A 165 -5.72 12.05 -19.17
CA ARG A 165 -4.63 11.22 -18.64
C ARG A 165 -4.94 10.82 -17.20
N ASP A 166 -5.38 11.74 -16.37
CA ASP A 166 -5.74 11.42 -14.98
C ASP A 166 -6.92 10.46 -14.89
N LEU A 167 -7.91 10.54 -15.81
CA LEU A 167 -8.99 9.55 -15.92
C LEU A 167 -8.46 8.16 -16.32
N ALA A 168 -7.55 8.09 -17.29
CA ALA A 168 -6.96 6.83 -17.73
C ALA A 168 -6.13 6.19 -16.60
N VAL A 169 -5.26 6.97 -15.94
CA VAL A 169 -4.46 6.49 -14.80
C VAL A 169 -5.37 6.08 -13.64
N LEU A 170 -6.47 6.79 -13.39
CA LEU A 170 -7.45 6.39 -12.37
C LEU A 170 -8.04 5.01 -12.69
N GLY A 171 -8.43 4.79 -13.94
CA GLY A 171 -8.92 3.48 -14.39
C GLY A 171 -7.87 2.39 -14.20
N LEU A 172 -6.63 2.62 -14.65
CA LEU A 172 -5.53 1.67 -14.46
C LEU A 172 -5.30 1.35 -12.97
N ALA A 173 -5.29 2.36 -12.11
CA ALA A 173 -5.08 2.17 -10.67
C ALA A 173 -6.22 1.39 -10.00
N LEU A 174 -7.47 1.63 -10.41
CA LEU A 174 -8.63 0.87 -9.93
C LEU A 174 -8.59 -0.59 -10.40
N GLY A 175 -8.25 -0.84 -11.66
CA GLY A 175 -8.18 -2.19 -12.22
C GLY A 175 -7.02 -3.01 -11.65
N LEU A 176 -5.82 -2.42 -11.59
CA LEU A 176 -4.66 -3.04 -10.95
C LEU A 176 -4.90 -3.25 -9.46
N GLY A 177 -5.55 -2.30 -8.80
CA GLY A 177 -5.85 -2.41 -7.38
C GLY A 177 -6.86 -3.52 -7.07
N LEU A 178 -7.89 -3.67 -7.91
CA LEU A 178 -8.81 -4.80 -7.81
C LEU A 178 -8.08 -6.14 -8.03
N TRP A 179 -7.14 -6.16 -8.98
CA TRP A 179 -6.32 -7.34 -9.22
C TRP A 179 -5.45 -7.67 -8.00
N THR A 180 -4.80 -6.70 -7.37
CA THR A 180 -3.97 -6.94 -6.18
C THR A 180 -4.81 -7.36 -4.99
N ASN A 181 -5.81 -6.56 -4.59
CA ASN A 181 -6.62 -6.84 -3.42
C ASN A 181 -7.95 -6.06 -3.45
N ALA A 182 -9.06 -6.78 -3.26
CA ALA A 182 -10.40 -6.19 -3.17
C ALA A 182 -10.54 -5.11 -2.07
N MET A 183 -9.67 -5.14 -1.05
CA MET A 183 -9.61 -4.11 0.00
C MET A 183 -9.39 -2.70 -0.54
N ILE A 184 -8.87 -2.52 -1.77
CA ILE A 184 -8.80 -1.18 -2.38
C ILE A 184 -10.17 -0.51 -2.42
N GLY A 185 -11.27 -1.29 -2.49
CA GLY A 185 -12.64 -0.79 -2.49
C GLY A 185 -12.96 0.10 -1.29
N PHE A 186 -12.37 -0.17 -0.11
CA PHE A 186 -12.58 0.64 1.09
C PHE A 186 -12.10 2.09 0.94
N VAL A 187 -11.10 2.34 0.09
CA VAL A 187 -10.58 3.68 -0.20
C VAL A 187 -11.16 4.21 -1.52
N ALA A 188 -11.20 3.37 -2.55
CA ALA A 188 -11.58 3.77 -3.89
C ALA A 188 -13.06 4.14 -4.02
N LEU A 189 -13.97 3.36 -3.45
CA LEU A 189 -15.42 3.60 -3.55
C LEU A 189 -15.83 4.96 -2.95
N PRO A 190 -15.48 5.32 -1.70
CA PRO A 190 -15.83 6.63 -1.17
C PRO A 190 -15.12 7.77 -1.91
N ALA A 191 -13.85 7.60 -2.33
CA ALA A 191 -13.13 8.64 -3.06
C ALA A 191 -13.77 8.93 -4.43
N VAL A 192 -14.06 7.89 -5.22
CA VAL A 192 -14.71 8.03 -6.53
C VAL A 192 -16.16 8.49 -6.36
N GLY A 193 -16.88 7.98 -5.37
CA GLY A 193 -18.24 8.43 -5.04
C GLY A 193 -18.29 9.92 -4.72
N TRP A 194 -17.35 10.41 -3.90
CA TRP A 194 -17.18 11.82 -3.62
C TRP A 194 -16.86 12.64 -4.88
N LEU A 195 -15.98 12.15 -5.77
CA LEU A 195 -15.67 12.82 -7.04
C LEU A 195 -16.91 12.96 -7.91
N VAL A 196 -17.68 11.88 -8.08
CA VAL A 196 -18.91 11.87 -8.88
C VAL A 196 -19.94 12.82 -8.26
N TRP A 197 -20.07 12.83 -6.94
CA TRP A 197 -20.99 13.73 -6.24
C TRP A 197 -20.61 15.20 -6.44
N ARG A 198 -19.34 15.55 -6.26
CA ARG A 198 -18.83 16.93 -6.37
C ARG A 198 -18.67 17.41 -7.80
N ARG A 199 -18.44 16.49 -8.75
CA ARG A 199 -18.12 16.83 -10.14
C ARG A 199 -18.75 15.87 -11.13
N ARG A 200 -20.08 15.84 -11.18
CA ARG A 200 -20.89 14.97 -12.08
C ARG A 200 -20.47 15.01 -13.55
N SER A 201 -19.86 16.10 -14.04
CA SER A 201 -19.34 16.17 -15.41
C SER A 201 -18.25 15.14 -15.72
N VAL A 202 -17.61 14.56 -14.71
CA VAL A 202 -16.67 13.44 -14.86
C VAL A 202 -17.33 12.22 -15.55
N LEU A 203 -18.64 12.01 -15.31
CA LEU A 203 -19.39 10.88 -15.88
C LEU A 203 -19.42 10.89 -17.41
N ARG A 204 -19.34 12.07 -18.04
CA ARG A 204 -19.29 12.20 -19.51
C ARG A 204 -18.07 11.52 -20.12
N ARG A 205 -17.02 11.30 -19.33
CA ARG A 205 -15.74 10.71 -19.76
C ARG A 205 -15.33 9.51 -18.90
N ALA A 206 -16.24 9.01 -18.05
CA ALA A 206 -15.98 7.88 -17.17
C ALA A 206 -15.64 6.60 -17.94
N TRP A 207 -16.10 6.49 -19.19
CA TRP A 207 -15.75 5.39 -20.09
C TRP A 207 -14.23 5.21 -20.24
N ILE A 208 -13.43 6.29 -20.17
CA ILE A 208 -11.95 6.19 -20.23
C ILE A 208 -11.45 5.38 -19.04
N SER A 209 -11.90 5.72 -17.83
CA SER A 209 -11.52 5.00 -16.61
C SER A 209 -12.06 3.57 -16.63
N LEU A 210 -13.27 3.32 -17.13
CA LEU A 210 -13.84 1.98 -17.24
C LEU A 210 -13.04 1.08 -18.19
N VAL A 211 -12.68 1.59 -19.38
CA VAL A 211 -11.86 0.84 -20.35
C VAL A 211 -10.48 0.55 -19.76
N CYS A 212 -9.81 1.56 -19.19
CA CYS A 212 -8.51 1.36 -18.57
C CYS A 212 -8.57 0.40 -17.37
N ALA A 213 -9.63 0.44 -16.56
CA ALA A 213 -9.81 -0.48 -15.45
C ALA A 213 -10.03 -1.91 -15.93
N ALA A 214 -10.86 -2.13 -16.96
CA ALA A 214 -11.08 -3.45 -17.53
C ALA A 214 -9.79 -4.03 -18.15
N LEU A 215 -8.99 -3.20 -18.82
CA LEU A 215 -7.70 -3.62 -19.36
C LEU A 215 -6.71 -3.99 -18.23
N ALA A 216 -6.60 -3.16 -17.20
CA ALA A 216 -5.73 -3.41 -16.05
C ALA A 216 -6.16 -4.61 -15.21
N ALA A 217 -7.46 -4.85 -15.07
CA ALA A 217 -8.03 -6.00 -14.37
C ALA A 217 -8.19 -7.23 -15.28
N SER A 218 -7.73 -7.19 -16.53
CA SER A 218 -8.03 -8.25 -17.52
C SER A 218 -7.57 -9.64 -17.08
N LEU A 219 -6.40 -9.75 -16.45
CA LEU A 219 -5.91 -11.02 -15.90
C LEU A 219 -6.76 -11.49 -14.72
N TRP A 220 -7.13 -10.59 -13.81
CA TRP A 220 -8.07 -10.89 -12.72
C TRP A 220 -9.42 -11.37 -13.26
N ILE A 221 -9.98 -10.68 -14.27
CA ILE A 221 -11.26 -11.03 -14.89
C ILE A 221 -11.17 -12.42 -15.54
N ARG A 222 -10.10 -12.68 -16.31
CA ARG A 222 -9.87 -13.98 -16.95
C ARG A 222 -9.86 -15.09 -15.92
N GLU A 223 -9.05 -14.95 -14.88
CA GLU A 223 -8.94 -15.99 -13.85
C GLU A 223 -10.22 -16.15 -13.04
N ALA A 224 -10.93 -15.04 -12.75
CA ALA A 224 -12.23 -15.11 -12.11
C ALA A 224 -13.20 -15.93 -12.97
N VAL A 225 -13.26 -15.70 -14.29
CA VAL A 225 -14.16 -16.45 -15.18
C VAL A 225 -13.75 -17.93 -15.30
N VAL A 226 -12.46 -18.22 -15.44
CA VAL A 226 -11.94 -19.59 -15.59
C VAL A 226 -12.16 -20.43 -14.33
N ASN A 227 -12.11 -19.80 -13.14
CA ASN A 227 -12.22 -20.47 -11.86
C ASN A 227 -13.58 -20.23 -11.18
N ASP A 228 -14.68 -20.20 -11.94
CA ASP A 228 -16.06 -20.10 -11.43
C ASP A 228 -16.29 -18.93 -10.45
N LEU A 229 -15.69 -17.77 -10.72
CA LEU A 229 -15.74 -16.58 -9.88
C LEU A 229 -15.21 -16.83 -8.45
N ALA A 230 -14.24 -17.74 -8.27
CA ALA A 230 -13.60 -18.04 -6.99
C ALA A 230 -13.15 -16.80 -6.18
N PRO A 231 -12.61 -15.72 -6.78
CA PRO A 231 -12.28 -14.51 -6.03
C PRO A 231 -13.49 -13.83 -5.36
N LEU A 232 -14.70 -14.04 -5.88
CA LEU A 232 -15.95 -13.48 -5.35
C LEU A 232 -16.68 -14.41 -4.37
N ARG A 233 -16.26 -15.68 -4.29
CA ARG A 233 -16.90 -16.72 -3.47
C ARG A 233 -16.17 -16.96 -2.15
N GLN A 234 -15.26 -16.08 -1.77
CA GLN A 234 -14.60 -16.16 -0.46
C GLN A 234 -15.65 -15.96 0.63
N GLY A 235 -15.93 -17.02 1.38
CA GLY A 235 -16.78 -16.97 2.54
C GLY A 235 -16.07 -16.25 3.70
N PRO A 236 -16.81 -15.91 4.77
CA PRO A 236 -16.19 -15.49 6.02
C PRO A 236 -15.17 -16.55 6.45
N GLU A 237 -14.06 -16.13 7.05
CA GLU A 237 -13.15 -17.11 7.65
C GLU A 237 -13.91 -17.98 8.66
N PRO A 238 -13.55 -19.27 8.79
CA PRO A 238 -14.18 -20.16 9.76
C PRO A 238 -13.84 -19.68 11.19
N GLY A 239 -14.67 -18.81 11.75
CA GLY A 239 -14.52 -18.28 13.11
C GLY A 239 -15.84 -18.04 13.85
N GLY A 240 -16.95 -17.90 13.12
CA GLY A 240 -18.26 -17.63 13.74
C GLY A 240 -18.42 -16.20 14.27
N ASP A 241 -17.40 -15.36 14.10
CA ASP A 241 -17.40 -13.96 14.53
C ASP A 241 -18.41 -13.15 13.72
N GLY A 242 -19.24 -12.39 14.43
CA GLY A 242 -20.19 -11.47 13.83
C GLY A 242 -19.58 -10.10 13.53
N TYR A 243 -20.36 -9.23 12.88
CA TYR A 243 -19.96 -7.85 12.62
C TYR A 243 -19.65 -7.05 13.90
N LEU A 244 -20.37 -7.34 14.99
CA LEU A 244 -20.11 -6.71 16.29
C LEU A 244 -18.77 -7.14 16.89
N ASP A 245 -18.37 -8.39 16.70
CA ASP A 245 -17.08 -8.90 17.17
C ASP A 245 -15.95 -8.23 16.40
N HIS A 246 -16.08 -8.07 15.08
CA HIS A 246 -15.12 -7.31 14.28
C HIS A 246 -15.01 -5.84 14.70
N LEU A 247 -16.13 -5.18 15.01
CA LEU A 247 -16.10 -3.81 15.54
C LEU A 247 -15.39 -3.75 16.89
N ASN A 248 -15.67 -4.70 17.79
CA ASN A 248 -15.00 -4.77 19.08
C ASN A 248 -13.49 -5.00 18.89
N THR A 249 -13.08 -5.94 18.04
CA THR A 249 -11.67 -6.20 17.72
C THR A 249 -10.97 -4.96 17.15
N PHE A 250 -11.65 -4.22 16.28
CA PHE A 250 -11.11 -2.98 15.73
C PHE A 250 -10.77 -1.96 16.84
N PHE A 251 -11.69 -1.71 17.77
CA PHE A 251 -11.45 -0.72 18.84
C PHE A 251 -10.56 -1.25 19.96
N ALA A 252 -10.65 -2.54 20.29
CA ALA A 252 -9.93 -3.14 21.40
C ALA A 252 -8.48 -3.49 21.03
N ALA A 253 -8.21 -3.92 19.80
CA ALA A 253 -6.91 -4.42 19.36
C ALA A 253 -6.32 -3.59 18.22
N ASP A 254 -7.02 -3.49 17.08
CA ASP A 254 -6.40 -2.98 15.85
C ASP A 254 -6.08 -1.49 15.91
N LEU A 255 -6.99 -0.67 16.43
CA LEU A 255 -6.77 0.77 16.55
C LEU A 255 -5.65 1.10 17.55
N PRO A 256 -5.63 0.55 18.79
CA PRO A 256 -4.49 0.71 19.68
C PRO A 256 -3.16 0.25 19.06
N MET A 257 -3.16 -0.89 18.35
CA MET A 257 -1.97 -1.40 17.66
C MET A 257 -1.52 -0.44 16.54
N ALA A 258 -2.47 0.05 15.75
CA ALA A 258 -2.24 1.04 14.69
C ALA A 258 -1.86 2.43 15.22
N LEU A 259 -1.96 2.68 16.52
CA LEU A 259 -1.44 3.88 17.19
C LEU A 259 -0.14 3.62 17.95
N GLY A 260 0.37 2.38 17.94
CA GLY A 260 1.55 1.97 18.69
C GLY A 260 1.33 1.88 20.21
N LEU A 261 0.07 1.85 20.65
CA LEU A 261 -0.30 1.69 22.06
C LEU A 261 -0.36 0.22 22.48
N ARG A 262 -0.39 -0.71 21.51
CA ARG A 262 -0.48 -2.15 21.75
C ARG A 262 0.50 -2.90 20.86
N ILE A 263 1.16 -3.93 21.40
CA ILE A 263 2.16 -4.71 20.67
C ILE A 263 1.46 -5.65 19.69
N PRO A 264 1.86 -5.66 18.41
CA PRO A 264 1.33 -6.58 17.41
C PRO A 264 1.50 -8.05 17.80
N PHE A 265 0.50 -8.87 17.51
CA PHE A 265 0.42 -10.31 17.80
C PHE A 265 0.34 -10.69 19.29
N SER A 266 1.17 -10.13 20.17
CA SER A 266 1.08 -10.41 21.62
C SER A 266 -0.07 -9.69 22.30
N LEU A 267 -0.56 -8.59 21.70
CA LEU A 267 -1.63 -7.76 22.22
C LEU A 267 -1.34 -7.20 23.63
N GLU A 268 -0.06 -7.08 23.98
CA GLU A 268 0.39 -6.52 25.25
C GLU A 268 0.38 -4.98 25.21
N TRP A 269 0.14 -4.36 26.36
CA TRP A 269 0.22 -2.91 26.54
C TRP A 269 1.64 -2.53 27.01
N PRO A 270 2.45 -1.82 26.20
CA PRO A 270 3.84 -1.50 26.57
C PRO A 270 3.98 -0.62 27.82
N VAL A 271 2.91 0.11 28.19
CA VAL A 271 2.90 1.11 29.27
C VAL A 271 1.93 0.72 30.41
N GLY A 272 1.47 -0.54 30.45
CA GLY A 272 0.44 -1.02 31.37
C GLY A 272 -0.99 -0.86 30.82
N GLU A 273 -1.95 -1.62 31.35
CA GLU A 273 -3.36 -1.58 30.90
C GLU A 273 -3.95 -0.18 31.11
N LEU A 274 -4.57 0.37 30.06
CA LEU A 274 -5.42 1.56 30.17
C LEU A 274 -6.74 1.13 30.81
N VAL A 275 -6.83 1.23 32.14
CA VAL A 275 -8.04 0.98 32.95
C VAL A 275 -9.11 2.03 32.66
#